data_AF-A0A954G911-F1
#
_entry.id   AF-A0A954G911-F1
#
_cell.length_a   1.000
_cell.length_b   1.000
_cell.length_c   1.000
_cell.angle_alpha   90.00
_cell.angle_beta   90.00
_cell.angle_gamma   90.00
#
_symmetry.space_group_name_H-M   'P 1'
#
loop_
_entity.id
_entity.type
_entity.pdbx_description
1 polymer ?
#
loop_
_entity_poly.entity_id
_entity_poly.type
_entity_poly.pdbx_seq_one_letter_code
_entity_poly.pdbx_strand_id
1 'polypeptide(L)'
;MAGKLTAEAFLNLVKQSGLVSVDQLKKLLSEYQEKGVKLGEPAEVADELISRSLLTRWQANKLLQGKHKGFFLGKYRLLDLVGKGGMSSV
;
A
#
# COMPACT_ATOMS: atom_id res chain seq x y z
N MET A 1 -6.61 15.53 13.45
CA MET A 1 -6.67 16.23 12.14
C MET A 1 -6.44 15.21 11.04
N ALA A 2 -7.50 14.64 10.49
CA ALA A 2 -7.40 13.73 9.35
C ALA A 2 -7.26 14.60 8.09
N GLY A 3 -6.02 14.97 7.75
CA GLY A 3 -5.76 15.59 6.46
C GLY A 3 -6.24 14.63 5.38
N LYS A 4 -7.09 15.10 4.45
CA LYS A 4 -7.58 14.32 3.31
C LYS A 4 -6.37 13.67 2.62
N LEU A 5 -6.17 12.37 2.82
CA LEU A 5 -5.15 11.64 2.09
C LEU A 5 -5.62 11.61 0.65
N THR A 6 -4.94 12.31 -0.25
CA THR A 6 -5.25 12.26 -1.68
C THR A 6 -4.64 11.00 -2.29
N ALA A 7 -5.18 10.55 -3.43
CA ALA A 7 -4.58 9.46 -4.19
C ALA A 7 -3.08 9.71 -4.48
N GLU A 8 -2.71 10.95 -4.79
CA GLU A 8 -1.32 11.36 -5.02
C GLU A 8 -0.44 11.23 -3.76
N ALA A 9 -0.96 11.65 -2.60
CA ALA A 9 -0.27 11.51 -1.33
C ALA A 9 -0.08 10.02 -0.96
N PHE A 10 -1.10 9.19 -1.19
CA PHE A 10 -1.01 7.75 -1.01
C PHE A 10 0.05 7.12 -1.93
N LEU A 11 0.09 7.48 -3.21
CA LEU A 11 1.11 7.01 -4.15
C LEU A 11 2.53 7.39 -3.70
N ASN A 12 2.70 8.60 -3.14
CA ASN A 12 3.99 9.00 -2.55
C ASN A 12 4.35 8.13 -1.33
N LEU A 13 3.40 7.81 -0.46
CA LEU A 13 3.64 6.89 0.67
C LEU A 13 4.00 5.48 0.19
N VAL A 14 3.33 4.98 -0.85
CA VAL A 14 3.66 3.68 -1.46
C VAL A 14 5.09 3.69 -1.99
N LYS A 15 5.49 4.74 -2.72
CA LYS A 15 6.87 4.89 -3.21
C LYS A 15 7.88 4.94 -2.06
N GLN A 16 7.61 5.74 -1.02
CA GLN A 16 8.47 5.86 0.16
C GLN A 16 8.56 4.56 0.96
N SER A 17 7.49 3.75 0.96
CA SER A 17 7.47 2.48 1.67
C SER A 17 8.37 1.44 1.02
N GLY A 18 8.67 1.55 -0.29
CA GLY A 18 9.41 0.53 -1.04
C GLY A 18 8.63 -0.77 -1.30
N LEU A 19 7.34 -0.81 -0.95
CA LEU A 19 6.48 -2.00 -1.10
C LEU A 19 6.19 -2.35 -2.57
N VAL A 20 6.04 -1.33 -3.42
CA VAL A 20 5.72 -1.50 -4.84
C VAL A 20 6.75 -0.74 -5.66
N SER A 21 7.34 -1.42 -6.64
CA SER A 21 8.32 -0.81 -7.55
C SER A 21 7.67 0.26 -8.42
N VAL A 22 8.47 1.26 -8.81
CA VAL A 22 8.01 2.37 -9.66
C VAL A 22 7.46 1.88 -11.00
N ASP A 23 8.06 0.83 -11.58
CA ASP A 23 7.58 0.19 -12.81
C ASP A 23 6.16 -0.38 -12.68
N GLN A 24 5.86 -1.01 -11.55
CA GLN A 24 4.53 -1.57 -11.32
C GLN A 24 3.50 -0.46 -11.09
N LEU A 25 3.85 0.61 -10.38
CA LEU A 25 3.01 1.80 -10.25
C LEU A 25 2.75 2.47 -11.61
N LYS A 26 3.78 2.60 -12.45
CA LYS A 26 3.62 3.13 -13.82
C LYS A 26 2.67 2.28 -14.63
N LYS A 27 2.86 0.94 -14.63
CA LYS A 27 1.99 0.02 -15.36
C LYS A 27 0.53 0.14 -14.92
N LEU A 28 0.31 0.26 -13.61
CA LEU A 28 -1.01 0.52 -13.03
C LEU A 28 -1.59 1.84 -13.53
N LEU A 29 -0.86 2.95 -13.39
CA LEU A 29 -1.32 4.26 -13.85
C LEU A 29 -1.66 4.29 -15.34
N SER A 30 -0.84 3.64 -16.18
CA SER A 30 -1.11 3.52 -17.62
C SER A 30 -2.40 2.74 -17.89
N GLU A 31 -2.60 1.57 -17.29
CA GLU A 31 -3.84 0.80 -17.45
C GLU A 31 -5.08 1.59 -17.01
N TYR A 32 -4.95 2.39 -15.95
CA TYR A 32 -6.03 3.23 -15.43
C TYR A 32 -6.36 4.40 -16.35
N GLN A 33 -5.33 5.04 -16.91
CA GLN A 33 -5.50 6.07 -17.93
C GLN A 33 -6.21 5.52 -19.18
N GLU A 34 -5.86 4.31 -19.62
CA GLU A 34 -6.50 3.64 -20.76
C GLU A 34 -7.97 3.27 -20.49
N LYS A 35 -8.28 2.84 -19.26
CA LYS A 35 -9.65 2.55 -18.83
C LYS A 35 -10.49 3.81 -18.55
N GLY A 36 -9.90 5.00 -18.58
CA GLY A 36 -10.57 6.26 -18.25
C GLY A 36 -10.97 6.38 -16.77
N VAL A 37 -10.42 5.52 -15.90
CA VAL A 37 -10.74 5.52 -14.47
C VAL A 37 -9.74 6.45 -13.76
N LYS A 38 -10.23 7.55 -13.21
CA LYS A 38 -9.44 8.39 -12.29
C LYS A 38 -9.67 7.91 -10.87
N LEU A 39 -8.66 7.31 -10.26
CA LEU A 39 -8.66 6.99 -8.84
C LEU A 39 -8.63 8.31 -8.05
N GLY A 40 -9.80 8.76 -7.60
CA GLY A 40 -9.95 9.99 -6.83
C GLY A 40 -9.62 9.79 -5.35
N GLU A 41 -9.95 8.60 -4.84
CA GLU A 41 -9.79 8.24 -3.44
C GLU A 41 -8.60 7.29 -3.23
N PRO A 42 -7.79 7.50 -2.18
CA PRO A 42 -6.68 6.60 -1.87
C PRO A 42 -7.16 5.18 -1.50
N ALA A 43 -8.39 5.04 -1.00
CA ALA A 43 -8.99 3.75 -0.67
C ALA A 43 -9.20 2.88 -1.91
N GLU A 44 -9.58 3.48 -3.04
CA GLU A 44 -9.73 2.77 -4.31
C GLU A 44 -8.37 2.31 -4.86
N VAL A 45 -7.35 3.17 -4.79
CA VAL A 45 -5.98 2.81 -5.17
C VAL A 45 -5.47 1.64 -4.32
N ALA A 46 -5.76 1.69 -3.02
CA ALA A 46 -5.41 0.63 -2.08
C ALA A 46 -6.09 -0.70 -2.43
N ASP A 47 -7.40 -0.70 -2.69
CA ASP A 47 -8.16 -1.91 -3.01
C ASP A 47 -7.66 -2.56 -4.30
N GLU A 48 -7.31 -1.75 -5.30
CA GLU A 48 -6.77 -2.23 -6.57
C GLU A 48 -5.38 -2.84 -6.45
N LEU A 49 -4.52 -2.23 -5.63
CA LEU A 49 -3.22 -2.80 -5.31
C LEU A 49 -3.37 -4.13 -4.54
N ILE A 50 -4.40 -4.28 -3.72
CA ILE A 50 -4.72 -5.54 -3.02
C ILE A 50 -5.24 -6.59 -4.02
N SER A 51 -6.17 -6.22 -4.89
CA SER A 51 -6.75 -7.08 -5.93
C SER A 51 -5.67 -7.66 -6.84
N ARG A 52 -4.66 -6.85 -7.17
CA ARG A 52 -3.48 -7.26 -7.97
C ARG A 52 -2.40 -7.99 -7.16
N SER A 53 -2.64 -8.26 -5.87
CA SER A 53 -1.66 -8.87 -4.94
C SER A 53 -0.32 -8.11 -4.85
N LEU A 54 -0.33 -6.81 -5.17
CA LEU A 54 0.85 -5.93 -5.06
C LEU A 54 1.04 -5.42 -3.65
N LEU A 55 -0.06 -5.20 -2.94
CA LEU A 55 -0.13 -4.89 -1.53
C LEU A 55 -1.02 -5.90 -0.82
N THR A 56 -0.83 -6.05 0.49
CA THR A 56 -1.79 -6.76 1.33
C THR A 56 -2.78 -5.79 1.96
N ARG A 57 -3.93 -6.32 2.40
CA ARG A 57 -4.95 -5.53 3.11
C ARG A 57 -4.34 -4.78 4.30
N TRP A 58 -3.42 -5.43 5.02
CA TRP A 58 -2.71 -4.83 6.14
C TRP A 58 -1.79 -3.68 5.71
N GLN A 59 -0.97 -3.87 4.66
CA GLN A 59 -0.08 -2.84 4.13
C GLN A 59 -0.86 -1.61 3.64
N ALA A 60 -1.92 -1.85 2.87
CA ALA A 60 -2.79 -0.81 2.35
C ALA A 60 -3.45 -0.02 3.49
N ASN A 61 -3.99 -0.70 4.51
CA ASN A 61 -4.59 -0.03 5.66
C ASN A 61 -3.56 0.82 6.44
N LYS A 62 -2.32 0.34 6.59
CA LYS A 62 -1.23 1.11 7.20
C LYS A 62 -0.88 2.36 6.40
N LEU A 63 -0.78 2.24 5.07
CA LEU A 63 -0.52 3.37 4.18
C LEU A 63 -1.67 4.39 4.21
N LEU A 64 -2.92 3.95 4.25
CA LEU A 64 -4.10 4.81 4.42
C LEU A 64 -4.10 5.55 5.76
N GLN A 65 -3.50 4.99 6.80
CA GLN A 65 -3.26 5.67 8.09
C GLN A 65 -2.05 6.62 8.06
N GLY A 66 -1.39 6.80 6.91
CA GLY A 66 -0.16 7.59 6.79
C GLY A 66 1.12 6.87 7.26
N LYS A 67 1.02 5.58 7.61
CA LYS A 67 2.15 4.77 8.10
C LYS A 67 2.83 4.06 6.93
N HIS A 68 3.94 4.62 6.46
CA HIS A 68 4.76 4.05 5.38
C HIS A 68 5.98 3.23 5.88
N LYS A 69 6.24 3.23 7.20
CA LYS A 69 7.41 2.59 7.83
C LYS A 69 7.03 1.27 8.52
N GLY A 70 7.99 0.36 8.65
CA GLY A 70 7.82 -0.91 9.37
C GLY A 70 7.31 -2.06 8.51
N PHE A 71 7.40 -1.95 7.19
CA PHE A 71 7.07 -3.04 6.25
C PHE A 71 8.25 -3.95 5.90
N PHE A 72 9.46 -3.53 6.26
CA PHE A 72 10.68 -4.26 5.99
C PHE A 72 11.39 -4.55 7.30
N LEU A 73 11.78 -5.81 7.49
CA LEU A 73 12.62 -6.27 8.58
C LEU A 73 13.97 -6.69 7.98
N GLY A 74 14.88 -5.74 7.84
CA GLY A 74 16.14 -5.93 7.12
C GLY A 74 15.89 -6.25 5.65
N LYS A 75 16.15 -7.50 5.25
CA LYS A 75 15.99 -8.01 3.87
C LYS A 75 14.62 -8.64 3.60
N TYR A 76 13.78 -8.74 4.62
CA TYR A 76 12.49 -9.42 4.52
C TYR A 76 11.34 -8.41 4.42
N ARG A 77 10.46 -8.60 3.43
CA ARG A 77 9.21 -7.85 3.29
C ARG A 77 8.11 -8.50 4.13
N LEU A 78 7.52 -7.74 5.05
CA LEU A 78 6.35 -8.17 5.81
C LEU A 78 5.13 -8.13 4.90
N LEU A 79 4.71 -9.29 4.41
CA LEU A 79 3.51 -9.44 3.62
C LEU A 79 2.26 -9.28 4.49
N ASP A 80 2.23 -9.87 5.67
CA ASP A 80 1.15 -9.68 6.64
C ASP A 80 1.71 -9.63 8.07
N LEU A 81 0.88 -9.21 9.03
CA LEU A 81 1.28 -9.21 10.43
C LEU A 81 1.09 -10.63 10.97
N VAL A 82 2.13 -11.46 10.84
CA VAL A 82 2.23 -12.82 11.42
C VAL A 82 2.35 -12.76 12.96
N GLY A 83 1.50 -11.98 13.62
CA GLY A 83 1.74 -11.55 15.00
C GLY A 83 0.53 -10.98 15.72
N LYS A 84 -0.62 -11.65 15.61
CA LYS A 84 -1.70 -11.57 16.62
C LYS A 84 -2.32 -12.95 16.83
N GLY A 85 -1.48 -13.93 17.14
CA GLY A 85 -1.87 -15.27 17.59
C GLY A 85 -0.73 -15.83 18.42
N GLY A 86 -0.98 -16.11 19.69
CA GLY A 86 0.04 -16.25 20.73
C GLY A 86 1.13 -17.29 20.47
N MET A 87 2.37 -16.90 20.73
CA MET A 87 3.46 -17.83 21.04
C MET A 87 4.22 -17.25 22.25
N SER A 88 3.89 -17.82 23.40
CA SER A 88 4.64 -17.95 24.66
C SER A 88 5.56 -16.80 25.09
N SER A 89 5.16 -16.09 26.14
CA SER A 89 6.13 -15.73 27.18
C SER A 89 6.80 -17.02 27.66
N VAL A 90 8.12 -17.06 27.59
CA VAL A 90 8.93 -17.86 28.52
C VAL A 90 9.32 -16.99 29.70
#